data_AF-A0AAV5ZBS5-F1
#
_entry.id   AF-A0AAV5ZBS5-F1
#
_cell.length_a   1.000
_cell.length_b   1.000
_cell.length_c   1.000
_cell.angle_alpha   90.00
_cell.angle_beta   90.00
_cell.angle_gamma   90.00
#
_symmetry.space_group_name_H-M   'P 1'
#
loop_
_entity.id
_entity.type
_entity.pdbx_description
1 polymer ?
#
loop_
_entity_poly.entity_id
_entity_poly.type
_entity_poly.pdbx_seq_one_letter_code
_entity_poly.pdbx_strand_id
1 'polypeptide(L)'
;MLHERDARTLARVRKRQRPLLIAGTLLFLLGAVYSLWAVDRLHGTPAAEETAAFDRPIASLAKLVRAQQERLDRVQPLTQIERSLAVELRAQADATGRLMLFVVRLLVGSIILTVGLALLATTLAQRPLLGIFRRLRI
;
A
#
# COMPACT_ATOMS: atom_id res chain seq x y z
N MET A 1 -45.42 6.24 11.78
CA MET A 1 -44.25 5.50 12.36
C MET A 1 -43.13 5.20 11.35
N LEU A 2 -43.39 4.93 10.06
CA LEU A 2 -42.31 4.77 9.06
C LEU A 2 -41.46 6.05 8.87
N HIS A 3 -42.11 7.21 8.70
CA HIS A 3 -41.42 8.50 8.52
C HIS A 3 -40.41 8.86 9.62
N GLU A 4 -40.73 8.59 10.89
CA GLU A 4 -39.78 8.85 11.98
C GLU A 4 -38.56 7.90 11.96
N ARG A 5 -38.76 6.64 11.58
CA ARG A 5 -37.65 5.68 11.44
C ARG A 5 -36.75 6.08 10.27
N ASP A 6 -37.32 6.56 9.18
CA ASP A 6 -36.58 7.03 8.01
C ASP A 6 -35.80 8.32 8.32
N ALA A 7 -36.42 9.29 9.00
CA ALA A 7 -35.78 10.52 9.44
C ALA A 7 -34.60 10.26 10.42
N ARG A 8 -34.78 9.34 11.38
CA ARG A 8 -33.69 8.92 12.29
C ARG A 8 -32.56 8.18 11.56
N THR A 9 -32.86 7.49 10.46
CA THR A 9 -31.87 6.77 9.66
C THR A 9 -31.09 7.73 8.76
N LEU A 10 -31.78 8.68 8.11
CA LEU A 10 -31.18 9.77 7.34
C LEU A 10 -30.27 10.66 8.21
N ALA A 11 -30.71 11.02 9.42
CA ALA A 11 -29.90 11.79 10.36
C ALA A 11 -28.61 11.05 10.77
N ARG A 12 -28.69 9.73 10.99
CA ARG A 12 -27.53 8.88 11.28
C ARG A 12 -26.55 8.79 10.11
N VAL A 13 -27.05 8.59 8.89
CA VAL A 13 -26.20 8.56 7.68
C VAL A 13 -25.51 9.91 7.49
N ARG A 14 -26.25 11.02 7.63
CA ARG A 14 -25.70 12.37 7.50
C ARG A 14 -24.62 12.68 8.54
N LYS A 15 -24.81 12.25 9.79
CA LYS A 15 -23.80 12.37 10.86
C LYS A 15 -22.53 11.57 10.55
N ARG A 16 -22.66 10.43 9.85
CA ARG A 16 -21.53 9.56 9.45
C ARG A 16 -20.86 9.96 8.15
N GLN A 17 -21.47 10.78 7.29
CA GLN A 17 -20.87 11.17 6.00
C GLN A 17 -19.56 11.95 6.14
N ARG A 18 -19.49 12.94 7.04
CA ARG A 18 -18.26 13.72 7.27
C ARG A 18 -17.08 12.83 7.71
N PRO A 19 -17.21 11.99 8.76
CA PRO A 19 -16.10 11.14 9.17
C PRO A 19 -15.76 10.08 8.10
N LEU A 20 -16.72 9.56 7.35
CA LEU A 20 -16.45 8.62 6.25
C LEU A 20 -15.69 9.28 5.08
N LEU A 21 -16.05 10.52 4.72
CA LEU A 21 -15.31 11.31 3.72
C LEU A 21 -13.87 11.54 4.18
N ILE A 22 -13.68 11.99 5.43
CA ILE A 22 -12.35 12.23 6.00
C ILE A 22 -11.54 10.93 6.00
N ALA A 23 -12.13 9.82 6.47
CA ALA A 23 -11.48 8.52 6.49
C ALA A 23 -11.12 8.03 5.08
N GLY A 24 -12.03 8.17 4.11
CA GLY A 24 -11.79 7.82 2.71
C GLY A 24 -10.65 8.64 2.08
N THR A 25 -10.65 9.95 2.30
CA THR A 25 -9.57 10.84 1.84
C THR A 25 -8.24 10.49 2.49
N LEU A 26 -8.21 10.27 3.81
CA LEU A 26 -6.99 9.91 4.52
C LEU A 26 -6.43 8.58 4.01
N LEU A 27 -7.26 7.55 3.87
CA LEU A 27 -6.83 6.26 3.34
C LEU A 27 -6.32 6.38 1.90
N PHE A 28 -7.03 7.12 1.05
CA PHE A 28 -6.60 7.35 -0.33
C PHE A 28 -5.21 8.03 -0.38
N LEU A 29 -5.02 9.10 0.38
CA LEU A 29 -3.74 9.81 0.45
C LEU A 29 -2.63 8.95 1.02
N LEU A 30 -2.88 8.22 2.11
CA LEU A 30 -1.92 7.31 2.72
C LEU A 30 -1.51 6.20 1.73
N GLY A 31 -2.45 5.58 1.03
CA GLY A 31 -2.17 4.56 0.03
C GLY A 31 -1.36 5.10 -1.14
N ALA A 32 -1.66 6.33 -1.60
CA ALA A 32 -0.93 6.98 -2.68
C ALA A 32 0.52 7.35 -2.28
N VAL A 33 0.69 8.00 -1.13
CA VAL A 33 2.01 8.36 -0.58
C VAL A 33 2.84 7.12 -0.33
N TYR A 34 2.24 6.07 0.25
CA TYR A 34 2.93 4.80 0.49
C TYR A 34 3.38 4.11 -0.80
N SER A 35 2.53 4.12 -1.83
CA SER A 35 2.88 3.55 -3.14
C SER A 35 4.01 4.33 -3.82
N LEU A 36 3.98 5.67 -3.78
CA LEU A 36 5.06 6.53 -4.30
C LEU A 36 6.37 6.27 -3.56
N TRP A 37 6.32 6.19 -2.23
CA TRP A 37 7.48 5.85 -1.40
C TRP A 37 8.04 4.46 -1.75
N ALA A 38 7.19 3.48 -2.02
CA ALA A 38 7.62 2.15 -2.43
C ALA A 38 8.34 2.16 -3.79
N VAL A 39 7.85 2.96 -4.76
CA VAL A 39 8.49 3.14 -6.08
C VAL A 39 9.85 3.82 -5.96
N ASP A 40 9.96 4.84 -5.11
CA ASP A 40 11.21 5.54 -4.84
C ASP A 40 12.28 4.56 -4.31
N ARG A 41 11.91 3.74 -3.33
CA ARG A 41 12.82 2.72 -2.77
C ARG A 41 13.18 1.61 -3.74
N LEU A 42 12.27 1.23 -4.65
CA LEU A 42 12.59 0.29 -5.71
C LEU A 42 13.81 0.73 -6.51
N HIS A 43 14.08 2.03 -6.66
CA HIS A 43 15.22 2.57 -7.42
C HIS A 43 16.38 3.04 -6.54
N GLY A 44 16.07 3.57 -5.35
CA GLY A 44 17.04 4.24 -4.48
C GLY A 44 17.64 3.42 -3.35
N THR A 45 17.20 2.18 -3.10
CA THR A 45 17.68 1.40 -1.94
C THR A 45 18.00 -0.06 -2.31
N PRO A 46 19.22 -0.54 -2.00
CA PRO A 46 19.56 -1.97 -2.06
C PRO A 46 18.67 -2.81 -1.15
N ALA A 47 18.40 -4.06 -1.53
CA ALA A 47 17.50 -4.92 -0.76
C ALA A 47 18.03 -5.22 0.67
N ALA A 48 19.33 -5.28 0.86
CA ALA A 48 19.95 -5.54 2.17
C ALA A 48 19.63 -4.45 3.21
N GLU A 49 19.51 -3.19 2.77
CA GLU A 49 19.27 -2.02 3.61
C GLU A 49 17.79 -1.83 3.97
N GLU A 50 16.90 -2.58 3.30
CA GLU A 50 15.46 -2.52 3.52
C GLU A 50 15.02 -3.00 4.90
N THR A 51 15.89 -3.71 5.63
CA THR A 51 15.63 -4.18 7.00
C THR A 51 15.36 -3.04 7.99
N ALA A 52 15.82 -1.82 7.71
CA ALA A 52 15.64 -0.64 8.56
C ALA A 52 14.37 0.17 8.23
N ALA A 53 13.59 -0.23 7.23
CA ALA A 53 12.41 0.52 6.82
C ALA A 53 11.30 0.53 7.90
N PHE A 54 10.48 1.58 7.90
CA PHE A 54 9.46 1.80 8.94
C PHE A 54 8.34 0.75 8.89
N ASP A 55 8.11 0.12 7.73
CA ASP A 55 7.12 -0.91 7.47
C ASP A 55 7.61 -2.29 7.98
N ARG A 56 7.95 -2.36 9.28
CA ARG A 56 8.63 -3.50 9.92
C ARG A 56 8.16 -4.90 9.49
N PRO A 57 6.86 -5.21 9.35
CA PRO A 57 6.42 -6.53 8.90
C PRO A 57 6.96 -6.88 7.51
N ILE A 58 6.90 -5.93 6.57
CA ILE A 58 7.37 -6.12 5.18
C ILE A 58 8.90 -6.00 5.14
N ALA A 59 9.49 -5.01 5.82
CA ALA A 59 10.93 -4.84 5.97
C ALA A 59 11.61 -6.09 6.55
N SER A 60 10.92 -6.87 7.39
CA SER A 60 11.46 -8.11 7.93
C SER A 60 11.72 -9.18 6.86
N LEU A 61 11.02 -9.13 5.73
CA LEU A 61 11.25 -10.02 4.58
C LEU A 61 12.60 -9.75 3.92
N ALA A 62 13.15 -8.54 4.06
CA ALA A 62 14.49 -8.22 3.58
C ALA A 62 15.58 -9.07 4.26
N LYS A 63 15.30 -9.63 5.45
CA LYS A 63 16.21 -10.59 6.11
C LYS A 63 16.41 -11.86 5.27
N LEU A 64 15.38 -12.30 4.53
CA LEU A 64 15.48 -13.45 3.63
C LEU A 64 16.43 -13.14 2.46
N VAL A 65 16.31 -11.95 1.88
CA VAL A 65 17.19 -11.50 0.79
C VAL A 65 18.62 -11.35 1.29
N ARG A 66 18.82 -10.71 2.44
CA ARG A 66 20.12 -10.55 3.07
C ARG A 66 20.78 -11.90 3.37
N ALA A 67 20.03 -12.87 3.87
CA ALA A 67 20.55 -14.22 4.10
C ALA A 67 20.98 -14.93 2.80
N GLN A 68 20.30 -14.67 1.68
CA GLN A 68 20.72 -15.18 0.37
C GLN A 68 22.00 -14.48 -0.12
N GLN A 69 22.08 -13.15 -0.03
CA GLN A 69 23.29 -12.39 -0.37
C GLN A 69 24.49 -12.85 0.46
N GLU A 70 24.34 -13.05 1.77
CA GLU A 70 25.41 -13.56 2.63
C GLU A 70 25.90 -14.95 2.23
N ARG A 71 25.05 -15.79 1.62
CA ARG A 71 25.47 -17.10 1.07
C ARG A 71 26.27 -16.93 -0.23
N LEU A 72 25.82 -16.03 -1.11
CA LEU A 72 26.50 -15.69 -2.37
C LEU A 72 27.86 -15.02 -2.12
N ASP A 73 27.99 -14.24 -1.06
CA ASP A 73 29.26 -13.58 -0.70
C ASP A 73 30.32 -14.53 -0.17
N ARG A 74 29.91 -15.69 0.37
CA ARG A 74 30.83 -16.77 0.79
C ARG A 74 31.37 -17.58 -0.38
N VAL A 75 30.79 -17.47 -1.57
CA VAL A 75 31.29 -18.16 -2.77
C VAL A 75 32.59 -17.49 -3.20
N GLN A 76 33.69 -18.25 -3.18
CA GLN A 76 34.99 -17.81 -3.68
C GLN A 76 35.22 -18.33 -5.10
N PRO A 77 35.00 -17.50 -6.14
CA PRO A 77 35.22 -17.90 -7.52
C PRO A 77 36.71 -18.08 -7.82
N LEU A 78 37.07 -19.24 -8.37
CA LEU A 78 38.45 -19.63 -8.69
C LEU A 78 38.85 -19.17 -10.10
N THR A 79 37.88 -19.07 -11.02
CA THR A 79 38.10 -18.67 -12.42
C THR A 79 37.56 -17.28 -12.73
N GLN A 80 38.02 -16.65 -13.84
CA GLN A 80 37.49 -15.36 -14.29
C GLN A 80 36.00 -15.44 -14.69
N ILE A 81 35.59 -16.55 -15.30
CA ILE A 81 34.19 -16.79 -15.69
C ILE A 81 33.29 -16.88 -14.45
N GLU A 82 33.72 -17.61 -13.42
CA GLU A 82 32.99 -17.69 -12.15
C GLU A 82 32.90 -16.33 -11.45
N ARG A 83 33.92 -15.47 -11.57
CA ARG A 83 33.85 -14.09 -11.04
C ARG A 83 32.76 -13.29 -11.72
N SER A 84 32.70 -13.32 -13.06
CA SER A 84 31.64 -12.61 -13.79
C SER A 84 30.25 -13.15 -13.46
N LEU A 85 30.10 -14.47 -13.38
CA LEU A 85 28.83 -15.11 -13.01
C LEU A 85 28.42 -14.74 -11.58
N ALA A 86 29.34 -14.73 -10.62
CA ALA A 86 29.04 -14.35 -9.24
C ALA A 86 28.59 -12.88 -9.12
N VAL A 87 29.19 -11.97 -9.90
CA VAL A 87 28.75 -10.56 -9.96
C VAL A 87 27.33 -10.45 -10.51
N GLU A 88 27.05 -11.15 -11.62
CA GLU A 88 25.71 -11.15 -12.24
C GLU A 88 24.66 -11.74 -11.30
N LEU A 89 24.97 -12.88 -10.66
CA LEU A 89 24.10 -13.52 -9.66
C LEU A 89 23.81 -12.60 -8.48
N ARG A 90 24.80 -11.84 -7.99
CA ARG A 90 24.59 -10.85 -6.92
C ARG A 90 23.68 -9.71 -7.36
N ALA A 91 23.89 -9.17 -8.57
CA ALA A 91 23.05 -8.11 -9.13
C ALA A 91 21.60 -8.59 -9.31
N GLN A 92 21.42 -9.80 -9.83
CA GLN A 92 20.10 -10.40 -10.01
C GLN A 92 19.41 -10.69 -8.67
N ALA A 93 20.15 -11.18 -7.66
CA ALA A 93 19.61 -11.42 -6.33
C ALA A 93 19.14 -10.12 -5.65
N ASP A 94 19.90 -9.04 -5.77
CA ASP A 94 19.51 -7.72 -5.25
C ASP A 94 18.26 -7.20 -5.97
N ALA A 95 18.27 -7.22 -7.31
CA ALA A 95 17.13 -6.77 -8.13
C ALA A 95 15.86 -7.56 -7.80
N THR A 96 15.96 -8.88 -7.67
CA THR A 96 14.84 -9.76 -7.32
C THR A 96 14.32 -9.44 -5.91
N GLY A 97 15.21 -9.23 -4.94
CA GLY A 97 14.84 -8.85 -3.58
C GLY A 97 14.11 -7.51 -3.52
N ARG A 98 14.60 -6.50 -4.24
CA ARG A 98 13.96 -5.18 -4.37
C ARG A 98 12.58 -5.30 -4.99
N LEU A 99 12.45 -6.09 -6.06
CA LEU A 99 11.19 -6.29 -6.77
C LEU A 99 10.17 -7.04 -5.91
N MET A 100 10.59 -8.08 -5.18
CA MET A 100 9.72 -8.79 -4.23
C MET A 100 9.17 -7.85 -3.15
N LEU A 101 10.04 -7.06 -2.51
CA LEU A 101 9.63 -6.09 -1.50
C LEU A 101 8.69 -5.02 -2.08
N PHE A 102 9.02 -4.52 -3.28
CA PHE A 102 8.20 -3.57 -4.00
C PHE A 102 6.80 -4.12 -4.28
N VAL A 103 6.67 -5.35 -4.78
CA VAL A 103 5.37 -5.96 -5.08
C VAL A 103 4.50 -6.05 -3.82
N VAL A 104 5.08 -6.48 -2.69
CA VAL A 104 4.34 -6.56 -1.42
C VAL A 104 3.88 -5.17 -0.97
N ARG A 105 4.76 -4.16 -1.02
CA ARG A 105 4.42 -2.77 -0.67
C ARG A 105 3.35 -2.20 -1.58
N LEU A 106 3.49 -2.40 -2.89
CA LEU A 106 2.54 -1.91 -3.88
C LEU A 106 1.16 -2.56 -3.71
N LEU A 107 1.12 -3.85 -3.37
CA LEU A 107 -0.13 -4.56 -3.10
C LEU A 107 -0.83 -3.97 -1.86
N VAL A 108 -0.10 -3.74 -0.77
CA VAL A 108 -0.65 -3.08 0.43
C VAL A 108 -1.11 -1.66 0.13
N GLY A 109 -0.30 -0.87 -0.58
CA GLY A 109 -0.67 0.49 -1.00
C GLY A 109 -1.92 0.53 -1.87
N SER A 110 -2.03 -0.39 -2.83
CA SER A 110 -3.18 -0.55 -3.72
C SER A 110 -4.46 -0.91 -2.96
N ILE A 111 -4.39 -1.83 -1.98
CA ILE A 111 -5.54 -2.18 -1.14
C ILE A 111 -6.02 -0.95 -0.37
N ILE A 112 -5.11 -0.24 0.30
CA ILE A 112 -5.44 0.96 1.10
C ILE A 112 -6.05 2.04 0.20
N LEU A 113 -5.45 2.29 -0.95
CA LEU A 113 -5.93 3.27 -1.93
C LEU A 113 -7.32 2.91 -2.46
N THR A 114 -7.55 1.64 -2.79
CA THR A 114 -8.84 1.15 -3.30
C THR A 114 -9.93 1.24 -2.24
N VAL A 115 -9.63 0.92 -0.98
CA VAL A 115 -10.57 1.08 0.14
C VAL A 115 -10.91 2.56 0.34
N GLY A 116 -9.91 3.45 0.30
CA GLY A 116 -10.12 4.90 0.37
C GLY A 116 -11.02 5.41 -0.76
N LEU A 117 -10.73 4.98 -1.99
CA LEU A 117 -11.53 5.33 -3.17
C LEU A 117 -12.96 4.80 -3.07
N ALA A 118 -13.17 3.57 -2.61
CA ALA A 118 -14.48 2.98 -2.42
C ALA A 118 -15.30 3.75 -1.36
N LEU A 119 -14.68 4.17 -0.26
CA LEU A 119 -15.32 5.02 0.76
C LEU A 119 -15.70 6.39 0.21
N LEU A 120 -14.83 7.00 -0.60
CA LEU A 120 -15.13 8.27 -1.27
C LEU A 120 -16.27 8.12 -2.29
N ALA A 121 -16.22 7.10 -3.15
CA ALA A 121 -17.24 6.84 -4.15
C ALA A 121 -18.61 6.60 -3.50
N THR A 122 -18.67 5.75 -2.46
CA THR A 122 -19.91 5.46 -1.73
C THR A 122 -20.46 6.68 -1.01
N THR A 123 -19.63 7.49 -0.37
CA THR A 123 -20.07 8.72 0.32
C THR A 123 -20.54 9.78 -0.67
N LEU A 124 -19.88 9.93 -1.82
CA LEU A 124 -20.29 10.86 -2.88
C LEU A 124 -21.59 10.42 -3.56
N ALA A 125 -21.76 9.14 -3.86
CA ALA A 125 -22.99 8.59 -4.42
C ALA A 125 -24.21 8.78 -3.49
N GLN A 126 -23.99 8.80 -2.18
CA GLN A 126 -25.05 9.06 -1.18
C GLN A 126 -25.45 10.54 -1.08
N ARG A 127 -24.61 11.50 -1.50
CA ARG A 127 -24.94 12.95 -1.42
C ARG A 127 -26.18 13.37 -2.21
N PRO A 128 -26.35 13.03 -3.51
CA PRO A 128 -27.53 13.44 -4.27
C PRO A 128 -28.81 12.79 -3.74
N LEU A 129 -28.75 11.53 -3.30
CA LEU A 129 -29.90 10.84 -2.69
C LEU A 129 -30.38 11.56 -1.43
N LEU A 130 -29.48 11.95 -0.52
CA LEU A 130 -29.83 12.75 0.65
C LEU A 130 -30.39 14.14 0.29
N GLY A 131 -29.93 14.71 -0.83
CA GLY A 131 -30.46 15.99 -1.35
C GLY A 131 -31.90 15.88 -1.84
N ILE A 132 -32.24 14.78 -2.51
CA ILE A 132 -33.59 14.48 -2.98
C ILE A 132 -34.54 14.26 -1.79
N PHE A 133 -34.16 13.44 -0.81
CA PHE A 133 -34.95 13.24 0.41
C PHE A 133 -35.20 14.55 1.18
N ARG A 134 -34.19 15.42 1.25
CA ARG A 134 -34.31 16.72 1.92
C ARG A 134 -35.25 17.69 1.19
N ARG A 135 -35.35 17.62 -0.14
CA ARG A 135 -36.29 18.42 -0.95
C ARG A 135 -37.72 17.88 -0.91
N LEU A 136 -37.89 16.56 -0.74
CA LEU A 136 -39.19 15.91 -0.64
C LEU A 136 -39.89 16.11 0.72
N ARG A 137 -39.23 16.75 1.70
CA ARG A 137 -39.77 17.11 3.02
C ARG A 137 -40.48 15.94 3.72
N ILE A 138 -39.80 14.79 3.75
CA ILE A 138 -39.95 13.72 4.75
C ILE A 138 -38.87 13.94 5.82
#